data_AF-A0A958MSJ9-F1
#
_entry.id   AF-A0A958MSJ9-F1
#
_cell.length_a   1.000
_cell.length_b   1.000
_cell.length_c   1.000
_cell.angle_alpha   90.00
_cell.angle_beta   90.00
_cell.angle_gamma   90.00
#
_symmetry.space_group_name_H-M   'P 1'
#
loop_
_entity.id
_entity.type
_entity.pdbx_description
1 polymer ?
#
loop_
_entity_poly.entity_id
_entity_poly.type
_entity_poly.pdbx_seq_one_letter_code
_entity_poly.pdbx_strand_id
1 'polypeptide(L)'
;MSATSVTTIPFHERLRSLRKAKGLTMREMARRVGVPETTYREWEVGRAIQGEPYVRMSEALGVSLSELLTGHRPDQAKLLVEIETMEEGLRQLKNKLNAML
;
A
#
# COMPACT_ATOMS: atom_id res chain seq x y z
N MET A 1 -10.19 -6.94 28.57
CA MET A 1 -10.35 -6.49 27.17
C MET A 1 -9.11 -5.72 26.81
N SER A 2 -8.10 -6.40 26.28
CA SER A 2 -6.79 -5.81 26.01
C SER A 2 -6.85 -5.11 24.67
N ALA A 3 -6.75 -3.78 24.68
CA ALA A 3 -6.57 -2.99 23.46
C ALA A 3 -5.27 -3.46 22.78
N THR A 4 -5.40 -4.03 21.59
CA THR A 4 -4.26 -4.25 20.71
C THR A 4 -3.73 -2.87 20.33
N SER A 5 -2.66 -2.43 21.00
CA SER A 5 -1.91 -1.24 20.62
C SER A 5 -1.29 -1.49 19.24
N VAL A 6 -2.02 -1.20 18.16
CA VAL A 6 -1.46 -1.16 16.82
C VAL A 6 -0.43 -0.03 16.85
N THR A 7 0.85 -0.39 16.90
CA THR A 7 1.95 0.56 16.79
C THR A 7 1.91 1.16 15.38
N THR A 8 1.22 2.30 15.23
CA THR A 8 1.19 3.03 13.96
C THR A 8 2.57 3.62 13.71
N ILE A 9 3.36 2.95 12.86
CA ILE A 9 4.66 3.43 12.41
C ILE A 9 4.47 4.84 11.81
N PRO A 10 5.29 5.84 12.18
CA PRO A 10 5.22 7.18 11.58
C PRO A 10 5.37 7.16 10.05
N PHE A 11 4.73 8.11 9.38
CA PHE A 11 4.74 8.19 7.91
C PHE A 11 6.16 8.19 7.30
N HIS A 12 7.10 8.94 7.89
CA HIS A 12 8.47 9.06 7.39
C HIS A 12 9.24 7.73 7.45
N GLU A 13 9.05 6.94 8.53
CA GLU A 13 9.63 5.61 8.66
C GLU A 13 9.03 4.63 7.65
N ARG A 14 7.73 4.74 7.39
CA ARG A 14 7.04 3.95 6.37
C ARG A 14 7.55 4.28 4.97
N LEU A 15 7.65 5.57 4.63
CA LEU A 15 8.22 6.04 3.37
C LEU A 15 9.63 5.47 3.16
N ARG A 16 10.48 5.56 4.19
CA ARG A 16 11.84 5.00 4.18
C ARG A 16 11.86 3.49 3.99
N SER A 17 10.95 2.78 4.66
CA SER A 17 10.85 1.32 4.58
C SER A 17 10.40 0.86 3.19
N LEU A 18 9.36 1.49 2.62
CA LEU A 18 8.88 1.21 1.26
C LEU A 18 9.97 1.49 0.22
N ARG A 19 10.70 2.60 0.34
CA ARG A 19 11.83 2.91 -0.54
C ARG A 19 12.90 1.82 -0.50
N LYS A 20 13.31 1.41 0.70
CA LYS A 20 14.31 0.35 0.90
C LYS A 20 13.83 -0.99 0.33
N ALA A 21 12.57 -1.36 0.52
CA ALA A 21 12.00 -2.58 -0.03
C ALA A 21 12.01 -2.61 -1.57
N LYS A 22 12.01 -1.43 -2.22
CA LYS A 22 12.15 -1.28 -3.67
C LYS A 22 13.61 -1.15 -4.14
N GLY A 23 14.58 -1.23 -3.24
CA GLY A 23 16.01 -1.14 -3.56
C GLY A 23 16.46 0.25 -4.06
N LEU A 24 15.68 1.29 -3.80
CA LEU A 24 15.97 2.65 -4.30
C LEU A 24 16.83 3.42 -3.29
N THR A 25 17.82 4.19 -3.76
CA THR A 25 18.45 5.23 -2.92
C THR A 25 17.54 6.45 -2.75
N MET A 26 17.83 7.31 -1.77
CA MET A 26 17.14 8.59 -1.61
C MET A 26 17.22 9.45 -2.88
N ARG A 27 18.38 9.46 -3.55
CA ARG A 27 18.61 10.20 -4.79
C ARG A 27 17.75 9.68 -5.96
N GLU A 28 17.66 8.36 -6.13
CA GLU A 28 16.78 7.79 -7.17
C GLU A 28 15.32 8.12 -6.88
N MET A 29 14.90 8.01 -5.62
CA MET A 29 13.52 8.30 -5.23
C MET A 29 13.19 9.79 -5.42
N ALA A 30 14.07 10.70 -4.98
CA ALA A 30 13.90 12.14 -5.18
C ALA A 30 13.75 12.50 -6.66
N ARG A 31 14.58 11.90 -7.53
CA ARG A 31 14.49 12.08 -8.98
C ARG A 31 13.16 11.59 -9.54
N ARG A 32 12.66 10.43 -9.11
CA ARG A 32 11.36 9.88 -9.55
C ARG A 32 10.19 10.75 -9.09
N VAL A 33 10.26 11.25 -7.85
CA VAL A 33 9.24 12.16 -7.32
C VAL A 33 9.35 13.54 -7.95
N GLY A 34 10.51 13.95 -8.48
CA GLY A 34 10.73 15.26 -9.08
C GLY A 34 10.95 16.35 -8.05
N VAL A 35 11.78 16.07 -7.03
CA VAL A 35 12.20 17.02 -5.99
C VAL A 35 13.71 16.95 -5.74
N PRO A 36 14.33 17.98 -5.13
CA PRO A 36 15.72 17.90 -4.68
C PRO A 36 15.94 16.73 -3.70
N GLU A 37 17.12 16.10 -3.75
CA GLU A 37 17.47 15.02 -2.82
C GLU A 37 17.41 15.47 -1.36
N THR A 38 17.80 16.71 -1.08
CA THR A 38 17.73 17.31 0.26
C THR A 38 16.30 17.35 0.78
N THR A 39 15.35 17.79 -0.06
CA THR A 39 13.91 17.79 0.26
C THR A 39 13.40 16.38 0.56
N TYR A 40 13.75 15.39 -0.26
CA TYR A 40 13.35 14.01 -0.01
C TYR A 40 13.97 13.44 1.27
N ARG A 41 15.24 13.75 1.54
CA ARG A 41 15.94 13.34 2.77
C ARG A 41 15.26 13.89 4.01
N GLU A 42 14.85 15.16 3.98
CA GLU A 42 14.11 15.82 5.05
C GLU A 42 12.80 15.08 5.36
N TRP A 43 12.10 14.62 4.33
CA TRP A 43 10.87 13.84 4.52
C TRP A 43 11.11 12.51 5.25
N GLU A 44 12.20 11.79 4.95
CA GLU A 44 12.52 10.52 5.62
C GLU A 44 13.02 10.68 7.06
N VAL A 45 13.44 11.89 7.47
CA VAL A 45 13.79 12.20 8.86
C VAL A 45 12.65 12.89 9.62
N GLY A 46 11.45 12.95 9.02
CA GLY A 46 10.24 13.43 9.68
C GLY A 46 9.99 14.94 9.61
N ARG A 47 10.70 15.67 8.74
CA ARG A 47 10.32 17.06 8.44
C ARG A 47 8.99 17.10 7.70
N ALA A 48 8.25 18.19 7.92
CA ALA A 48 6.96 18.42 7.29
C ALA A 48 7.08 18.43 5.76
N ILE A 49 6.15 17.75 5.10
CA ILE A 49 6.01 17.79 3.65
C ILE A 49 5.17 19.01 3.29
N GLN A 50 5.73 19.86 2.42
CA GLN A 50 5.00 20.97 1.83
C GLN A 50 4.45 20.52 0.46
N GLY A 51 3.18 20.82 0.20
CA GLY A 51 2.48 20.40 -1.02
C GLY A 51 2.05 18.93 -1.02
N GLU A 52 1.80 18.38 -2.22
CA GLU A 52 1.12 17.09 -2.39
C GLU A 52 1.94 16.09 -3.25
N PRO A 53 3.14 15.65 -2.79
CA PRO A 53 3.97 14.72 -3.56
C PRO A 53 3.45 13.27 -3.55
N TYR A 54 2.38 12.99 -2.82
CA TYR A 54 1.96 11.63 -2.44
C TYR A 54 1.63 10.72 -3.64
N VAL A 55 1.01 11.26 -4.69
CA VAL A 55 0.71 10.49 -5.91
C VAL A 55 2.02 10.05 -6.58
N ARG A 56 2.93 10.99 -6.84
CA ARG A 56 4.26 10.70 -7.43
C ARG A 56 5.08 9.75 -6.55
N MET A 57 4.98 9.85 -5.22
CA MET A 57 5.59 8.89 -4.31
C MET A 57 5.02 7.49 -4.49
N SER A 58 3.69 7.36 -4.54
CA SER A 58 3.01 6.08 -4.67
C SER A 58 3.36 5.40 -6.00
N GLU A 59 3.42 6.17 -7.09
CA GLU A 59 3.85 5.72 -8.42
C GLU A 59 5.32 5.27 -8.40
N ALA A 60 6.22 6.09 -7.86
CA ALA A 60 7.65 5.80 -7.81
C ALA A 60 7.98 4.53 -7.01
N LEU A 61 7.17 4.24 -5.99
CA LEU A 61 7.24 3.05 -5.13
C LEU A 61 6.45 1.87 -5.71
N GLY A 62 5.54 2.09 -6.65
CA GLY A 62 4.61 1.06 -7.15
C GLY A 62 3.77 0.46 -6.03
N VAL A 63 3.13 1.33 -5.24
CA VAL A 63 2.17 0.98 -4.17
C VAL A 63 0.93 1.87 -4.29
N SER A 64 -0.17 1.49 -3.66
CA SER A 64 -1.35 2.36 -3.60
C SER A 64 -1.12 3.55 -2.66
N LEU A 65 -1.87 4.65 -2.88
CA LEU A 65 -1.85 5.80 -1.96
C LEU A 65 -2.28 5.40 -0.54
N SER A 66 -3.25 4.49 -0.42
CA SER A 66 -3.71 3.96 0.88
C SER A 66 -2.57 3.22 1.60
N GLU A 67 -1.84 2.36 0.90
CA GLU A 67 -0.68 1.65 1.46
C GLU A 67 0.42 2.62 1.87
N LEU A 68 0.70 3.64 1.05
CA LEU A 68 1.69 4.68 1.36
C LEU A 68 1.35 5.42 2.66
N LEU A 69 0.10 5.86 2.82
CA LEU A 69 -0.32 6.68 3.95
C LEU A 69 -0.55 5.85 5.22
N THR A 70 -1.22 4.70 5.09
CA THR A 70 -1.68 3.90 6.23
C THR A 70 -0.79 2.71 6.56
N GLY A 71 0.04 2.25 5.62
CA GLY A 71 0.82 1.02 5.74
C GLY A 71 0.04 -0.26 5.53
N HIS A 72 -1.28 -0.18 5.33
CA HIS A 72 -2.10 -1.33 5.05
C HIS A 72 -2.00 -1.64 3.55
N ARG A 73 -1.23 -2.69 3.23
CA ARG A 73 -1.37 -3.34 1.94
C ARG A 73 -2.65 -4.18 1.98
N PRO A 74 -3.52 -4.13 0.94
CA PRO A 74 -4.60 -5.09 0.83
C PRO A 74 -4.01 -6.49 0.89
N ASP A 75 -4.55 -7.35 1.75
CA ASP A 75 -4.12 -8.73 1.83
C ASP A 75 -4.56 -9.46 0.55
N GLN A 76 -3.68 -9.47 -0.45
CA GLN A 76 -3.94 -10.08 -1.75
C GLN A 76 -4.27 -11.56 -1.62
N ALA A 77 -3.64 -12.28 -0.68
CA ALA A 77 -3.91 -13.69 -0.45
C ALA A 77 -5.33 -13.87 0.10
N LYS A 78 -5.74 -13.04 1.05
CA LYS A 78 -7.12 -13.04 1.56
C LYS A 78 -8.13 -12.74 0.45
N LEU A 79 -7.86 -11.73 -0.38
CA LEU A 79 -8.75 -11.37 -1.49
C LEU A 79 -8.88 -12.50 -2.52
N LEU A 80 -7.79 -13.19 -2.85
CA LEU A 80 -7.83 -14.35 -3.74
C LEU A 80 -8.68 -15.49 -3.17
N VAL A 81 -8.51 -15.81 -1.89
CA VAL A 81 -9.33 -16.83 -1.20
C VAL A 81 -10.81 -16.43 -1.18
N GLU A 82 -11.11 -15.16 -0.93
CA GLU A 82 -12.48 -14.63 -0.99
C GLU A 82 -13.08 -14.78 -2.40
N ILE A 83 -12.32 -14.47 -3.45
CA ILE A 83 -12.76 -14.65 -4.85
C ILE A 83 -13.05 -16.12 -5.14
N GLU A 84 -12.13 -17.03 -4.83
CA GLU A 84 -12.29 -18.47 -5.05
C GLU A 84 -13.56 -19.00 -4.35
N THR A 85 -13.78 -18.55 -3.11
CA THR A 85 -14.97 -18.90 -2.33
C THR A 85 -16.26 -18.41 -3.00
N MET A 86 -16.26 -17.18 -3.51
CA MET A 86 -17.40 -16.59 -4.21
C MET A 86 -17.69 -17.30 -5.54
N GLU A 87 -16.66 -17.66 -6.29
CA GLU A 87 -16.80 -18.41 -7.55
C GLU A 87 -17.41 -19.79 -7.33
N GLU A 88 -17.00 -20.49 -6.27
CA GLU A 88 -17.57 -21.77 -5.90
C GLU A 88 -19.04 -21.65 -5.48
N GLY A 89 -19.37 -20.63 -4.68
CA GLY A 89 -20.76 -20.33 -4.33
C GLY A 89 -21.64 -20.07 -5.56
N LEU A 90 -21.14 -19.27 -6.52
CA LEU A 90 -21.84 -19.01 -7.78
C LEU A 90 -22.05 -20.29 -8.61
N ARG A 91 -21.04 -21.16 -8.68
CA ARG A 91 -21.11 -22.44 -9.38
C ARG A 91 -22.20 -23.33 -8.77
N GLN A 92 -22.25 -23.42 -7.45
CA GLN A 92 -23.27 -24.22 -6.75
C GLN A 92 -24.69 -23.68 -6.97
N LEU A 93 -24.87 -22.35 -6.94
CA LEU A 93 -26.16 -21.73 -7.22
C LEU A 93 -26.64 -22.00 -8.64
N LYS A 94 -25.73 -21.89 -9.64
CA LYS A 94 -26.04 -22.23 -11.03
C LYS A 94 -26.47 -23.68 -11.18
N ASN A 95 -25.77 -24.62 -10.54
CA ASN A 95 -26.13 -26.04 -10.58
C ASN A 95 -27.49 -26.31 -9.95
N LYS A 96 -27.81 -25.68 -8.81
CA LYS A 96 -29.13 -25.79 -8.17
C LYS A 96 -30.24 -25.25 -9.05
N LEU A 97 -30.05 -24.09 -9.67
CA LEU A 97 -31.02 -23.49 -10.59
C LEU A 97 -31.27 -24.40 -11.80
N ASN A 98 -30.21 -24.92 -12.41
CA ASN A 98 -30.33 -25.85 -13.55
C ASN A 98 -31.02 -27.17 -13.18
N ALA A 99 -30.96 -27.60 -11.91
CA ALA A 99 -31.68 -28.79 -11.45
C ALA A 99 -33.16 -28.53 -11.13
N MET A 100 -33.60 -27.26 -11.10
CA MET A 100 -34.99 -26.85 -10.85
C MET A 100 -35.79 -26.57 -12.13
N LEU A 101 -35.11 -26.48 -13.28
CA LEU A 101 -35.69 -26.26 -14.61
C LEU A 101 -35.71 -27.57 -15.39
#